data_AF-A0A6A3GQB4-F1
#
_entry.id   AF-A0A6A3GQB4-F1
#
_cell.length_a   1.000
_cell.length_b   1.000
_cell.length_c   1.000
_cell.angle_alpha   90.00
_cell.angle_beta   90.00
_cell.angle_gamma   90.00
#
_symmetry.space_group_name_H-M   'P 1'
#
loop_
_entity.id
_entity.type
_entity.pdbx_description
1 polymer ?
#
loop_
_entity_poly.entity_id
_entity_poly.type
_entity_poly.pdbx_seq_one_letter_code
_entity_poly.pdbx_strand_id
1 'polypeptide(L)' 'MQLLASLVTLVGLVAVVDGACSGPNARITPPAGAIVVDASGAHAGSFRTLAQGVAKLSASTTPQTIFMFPGVYREQV' A
#
# COMPACT_ATOMS: atom_id res chain seq x y z
N MET A 1 -32.75 -44.36 -20.63
CA MET A 1 -32.18 -43.28 -21.47
C MET A 1 -31.73 -42.15 -20.54
N GLN A 2 -30.47 -42.21 -20.08
CA GLN A 2 -29.88 -41.19 -19.21
C GLN A 2 -29.29 -40.08 -20.09
N LEU A 3 -29.93 -38.91 -20.08
CA LEU A 3 -29.44 -37.71 -20.75
C LEU A 3 -28.53 -36.96 -19.76
N LEU A 4 -27.22 -37.24 -19.84
CA LEU A 4 -26.19 -36.51 -19.10
C LEU A 4 -25.98 -35.15 -19.77
N ALA A 5 -26.41 -34.08 -19.09
CA ALA A 5 -26.14 -32.71 -19.50
C ALA A 5 -24.70 -32.33 -19.13
N SER A 6 -23.87 -32.10 -20.15
CA SER A 6 -22.48 -31.66 -20.00
C SER A 6 -22.44 -30.20 -19.56
N LEU A 7 -22.04 -29.94 -18.31
CA LEU A 7 -21.78 -28.60 -17.79
C LEU A 7 -20.32 -28.22 -18.09
N VAL A 8 -20.11 -27.31 -19.03
CA VAL A 8 -18.78 -26.74 -19.32
C VAL A 8 -18.55 -25.54 -18.40
N THR A 9 -17.71 -25.70 -17.39
CA THR A 9 -17.24 -24.59 -16.55
C THR A 9 -16.07 -23.89 -17.22
N LEU A 10 -16.29 -22.67 -17.74
CA LEU A 10 -15.25 -21.81 -18.28
C LEU A 10 -14.53 -21.09 -17.13
N VAL A 11 -13.35 -21.58 -16.74
CA VAL A 11 -12.46 -20.89 -15.80
C VAL A 11 -11.69 -19.83 -16.59
N GLY A 12 -12.05 -18.56 -16.41
CA GLY A 12 -11.28 -17.44 -16.95
C GLY A 12 -9.98 -17.26 -16.16
N LEU A 13 -8.83 -17.38 -16.83
CA LEU A 13 -7.53 -17.05 -16.26
C LEU A 13 -7.39 -15.52 -16.18
N VAL A 14 -7.61 -14.94 -15.00
CA VAL A 14 -7.23 -13.54 -14.74
C VAL A 14 -5.72 -13.53 -14.50
N ALA A 15 -4.95 -13.12 -15.50
CA ALA A 15 -3.54 -12.81 -15.32
C ALA A 15 -3.42 -11.51 -14.53
N VAL A 16 -3.28 -11.63 -13.20
CA VAL A 16 -2.83 -10.50 -12.38
C VAL A 16 -1.36 -10.30 -12.71
N VAL A 17 -1.07 -9.28 -13.51
CA VAL A 17 0.27 -8.71 -13.58
C VAL A 17 0.52 -8.05 -12.22
N ASP A 18 1.06 -8.83 -11.29
CA ASP A 18 1.70 -8.28 -10.09
C ASP A 18 3.02 -7.68 -10.57
N GLY A 19 2.95 -6.43 -11.01
CA GLY A 19 4.14 -5.65 -11.35
C GLY A 19 4.91 -5.41 -10.06
N ALA A 20 5.68 -6.41 -9.61
CA ALA A 20 6.43 -6.34 -8.38
C ALA A 20 7.29 -5.07 -8.40
N CYS A 21 7.05 -4.16 -7.45
CA CYS A 21 7.88 -2.98 -7.25
C CYS A 21 9.29 -3.45 -6.85
N SER A 22 10.17 -3.53 -7.85
CA SER A 22 11.50 -4.14 -7.78
C SER A 22 12.57 -3.16 -8.23
N GLY A 23 13.84 -3.53 -8.03
CA GLY A 23 14.99 -2.67 -8.33
C GLY A 23 15.50 -1.87 -7.12
N PRO A 24 16.64 -1.17 -7.27
CA PRO A 24 17.37 -0.56 -6.16
C PRO A 24 16.59 0.55 -5.43
N ASN A 25 15.63 1.16 -6.13
CA ASN A 25 14.81 2.26 -5.63
C ASN A 25 13.44 1.81 -5.14
N ALA A 26 13.12 0.51 -5.17
CA ALA A 26 11.88 0.00 -4.60
C ALA A 26 11.83 0.30 -3.09
N ARG A 27 10.67 0.80 -2.64
CA ARG A 27 10.38 1.12 -1.23
C ARG A 27 8.98 0.61 -0.91
N ILE A 28 8.90 -0.70 -0.66
CA ILE A 28 7.64 -1.39 -0.32
C ILE A 28 7.48 -1.59 1.19
N THR A 29 8.52 -1.28 1.97
CA THR A 29 8.54 -1.40 3.43
C THR A 29 9.07 -0.08 4.02
N PRO A 30 8.51 0.41 5.14
CA PRO A 30 9.04 1.59 5.81
C PRO A 30 10.50 1.40 6.20
N PRO A 31 11.41 2.33 5.89
CA PRO A 31 12.76 2.30 6.42
C PRO A 31 12.75 2.57 7.93
N ALA A 32 13.79 2.11 8.63
CA ALA A 32 13.91 2.30 10.07
C ALA A 32 13.86 3.80 10.44
N GLY A 33 13.06 4.15 11.45
CA GLY A 33 12.91 5.53 11.93
C GLY A 33 12.00 6.42 11.08
N ALA A 34 11.40 5.92 10.00
CA ALA A 34 10.42 6.69 9.24
C ALA A 34 9.11 6.89 10.01
N ILE A 35 8.50 8.05 9.80
CA ILE A 35 7.11 8.29 10.17
C ILE A 35 6.23 7.57 9.15
N VAL A 36 5.38 6.66 9.61
CA VAL A 36 4.56 5.83 8.71
C VAL A 36 3.15 6.40 8.59
N VAL A 37 2.68 6.57 7.36
CA VAL A 37 1.31 6.96 7.04
C VAL A 37 0.64 5.83 6.27
N ASP A 38 -0.52 5.38 6.74
CA ASP A 38 -1.35 4.36 6.13
C ASP A 38 -2.83 4.71 6.31
N ALA A 39 -3.49 5.12 5.23
CA ALA A 39 -4.92 5.44 5.24
C ALA A 39 -5.79 4.26 5.71
N SER A 40 -5.40 3.02 5.38
CA SER A 40 -6.10 1.81 5.82
C SER A 40 -5.83 1.47 7.29
N GLY A 41 -4.72 2.01 7.82
CA GLY A 41 -4.09 1.72 9.12
C GLY A 41 -4.08 0.24 9.48
N ALA A 42 -3.84 -0.59 8.46
CA ALA A 42 -3.45 -1.97 8.63
C ALA A 42 -2.04 -2.06 9.23
N HIS A 43 -1.18 -1.07 8.97
CA HIS A 43 0.14 -1.00 9.58
C HIS A 43 0.07 -0.45 11.01
N ALA A 44 0.51 -1.24 11.99
CA ALA A 44 0.51 -0.83 13.39
C ALA A 44 1.41 0.39 13.65
N GLY A 45 0.94 1.33 14.46
CA GLY A 45 1.68 2.56 14.78
C GLY A 45 1.73 3.60 13.66
N SER A 46 1.00 3.38 12.56
CA SER A 46 0.87 4.35 11.47
C SER A 46 -0.12 5.47 11.80
N PHE A 47 0.05 6.60 11.10
CA PHE A 47 -0.92 7.69 11.05
C PHE A 47 -1.89 7.48 9.89
N ARG A 48 -3.15 7.87 10.06
CA ARG A 48 -4.18 7.70 9.02
C ARG A 48 -4.12 8.76 7.93
N THR A 49 -3.47 9.89 8.21
CA THR A 49 -3.45 11.05 7.33
C THR A 49 -2.03 11.57 7.15
N LEU A 50 -1.76 12.22 6.00
CA LEU A 50 -0.45 12.83 5.76
C LEU A 50 -0.23 14.03 6.70
N ALA A 51 -1.27 14.82 6.98
CA ALA A 51 -1.18 15.93 7.93
C ALA A 51 -0.72 15.48 9.33
N GLN A 52 -1.21 14.33 9.82
CA GLN A 52 -0.74 13.75 11.09
C GLN A 52 0.73 13.34 11.02
N GLY A 53 1.18 12.76 9.90
CA GLY A 53 2.57 12.42 9.68
C GLY A 53 3.48 13.65 9.68
N VAL A 54 3.10 14.71 8.96
CA VAL A 54 3.84 15.99 8.93
C VAL A 54 3.93 16.62 10.31
N ALA A 55 2.85 16.58 11.09
CA ALA A 55 2.84 17.09 12.47
C ALA A 55 3.79 16.33 13.42
N LYS A 56 4.33 15.18 13.02
CA LYS A 56 5.34 14.42 13.77
C LYS A 56 6.77 14.72 13.38
N LEU A 57 6.99 15.51 12.34
CA LEU A 57 8.33 16.00 12.03
C LEU A 57 8.85 16.84 13.19
N SER A 58 10.09 16.59 13.59
CA SER A 58 10.80 17.45 14.52
C SER A 58 11.22 18.76 13.85
N ALA A 59 11.48 19.80 14.63
CA ALA A 59 12.02 21.08 14.15
C ALA A 59 13.52 21.00 13.73
N SER A 60 14.11 19.80 13.69
CA SER A 60 15.49 19.61 13.26
C SER A 60 15.67 19.91 11.78
N THR A 61 16.86 20.40 11.41
CA THR A 61 17.29 20.56 10.02
C THR A 61 17.85 19.29 9.40
N THR A 62 18.01 18.22 10.20
CA THR A 62 18.40 16.90 9.70
C THR A 62 17.30 16.31 8.81
N PRO A 63 17.64 15.61 7.71
CA PRO A 63 16.65 14.91 6.89
C PRO A 63 15.80 13.95 7.71
N GLN A 64 14.49 14.01 7.51
CA GLN A 64 13.50 13.12 8.12
C GLN A 64 12.69 12.47 6.99
N THR A 65 12.16 11.27 7.23
CA THR A 65 11.45 10.50 6.21
C THR A 65 10.02 10.21 6.66
N ILE A 66 9.07 10.55 5.80
CA ILE A 66 7.69 10.06 5.86
C ILE A 66 7.55 8.96 4.81
N PHE A 67 7.13 7.77 5.24
CA PHE A 67 6.80 6.66 4.36
C PHE A 67 5.28 6.54 4.26
N MET A 68 4.75 6.55 3.03
CA MET A 68 3.32 6.45 2.76
C MET A 68 3.00 5.09 2.14
N PHE A 69 2.12 4.32 2.77
CA PHE A 69 1.55 3.13 2.13
C PHE A 69 0.61 3.52 0.99
N PRO A 70 0.48 2.65 -0.05
CA PRO A 70 -0.43 2.88 -1.16
C PRO A 70 -1.86 3.14 -0.68
N GLY A 71 -2.52 4.14 -1.27
CA GLY A 71 -3.87 4.54 -0.89
C GLY A 71 -4.25 5.88 -1.49
N VAL A 72 -5.50 6.30 -1.24
CA VAL A 72 -6.01 7.60 -1.66
C VAL A 72 -6.10 8.52 -0.45
N TYR A 73 -5.34 9.61 -0.48
CA TYR A 73 -5.32 10.64 0.57
C TYR A 73 -6.00 11.90 0.02
N ARG A 74 -7.18 12.24 0.54
CA ARG A 74 -7.96 13.43 0.12
C ARG A 74 -7.74 14.55 1.12
N GLU A 75 -6.61 15.23 1.01
CA GLU A 75 -6.15 16.20 1.99
C GLU A 75 -5.52 17.42 1.30
N GLN A 76 -5.55 18.58 1.97
CA GLN A 76 -4.64 19.68 1.70
C GLN A 76 -3.62 19.70 2.84
N VAL A 77 -2.34 19.69 2.47
CA VAL A 77 -1.22 19.57 3.40
C VAL A 77 -0.28 20.75 3.21
#